data_AF-A0AAJ1IHP6-F1
#
_entry.id   AF-A0AAJ1IHP6-F1
#
_cell.length_a   1.000
_cell.length_b   1.000
_cell.length_c   1.000
_cell.angle_alpha   90.00
_cell.angle_beta   90.00
_cell.angle_gamma   90.00
#
_symmetry.space_group_name_H-M   'P 1'
#
loop_
_entity.id
_entity.type
_entity.pdbx_description
1 polymer ?
#
loop_
_entity_poly.entity_id
_entity_poly.type
_entity_poly.pdbx_seq_one_letter_code
_entity_poly.pdbx_strand_id
1 'polypeptide(L)'
;MKNIPLKAGFYLSDGSKCEFADSKQISSSKYELQHDLYYRSKNGRVFVVKKGFVHDGASKGFLKRFGKYTNAAILHDALYASELLSRKESDDLFLEAMEVSDVHYLRRYTYYYAVRMFGGFVWAKHKRHEIRKAKRYILIKEKK
;
A
#
# COMPACT_ATOMS: atom_id res chain seq x y z
N MET A 1 13.40 -15.04 3.24
CA MET A 1 13.56 -13.58 3.04
C MET A 1 15.02 -13.15 2.90
N LYS A 2 15.96 -14.06 2.61
CA LYS A 2 17.39 -13.73 2.47
C LYS A 2 17.70 -12.74 1.33
N ASN A 3 16.72 -12.42 0.48
CA ASN A 3 16.92 -11.66 -0.74
C ASN A 3 16.30 -10.25 -0.73
N ILE A 4 15.53 -9.85 0.30
CA ILE A 4 14.99 -8.48 0.32
C ILE A 4 16.10 -7.52 0.74
N PRO A 5 16.45 -6.51 -0.08
CA PRO A 5 17.52 -5.58 0.24
C PRO A 5 17.33 -4.86 1.58
N LEU A 6 18.45 -4.38 2.15
CA LEU A 6 18.44 -3.58 3.38
C LEU A 6 17.87 -2.16 3.18
N LYS A 7 17.85 -1.69 1.95
CA LYS A 7 17.39 -0.36 1.57
C LYS A 7 15.85 -0.28 1.64
N ALA A 8 15.33 0.89 2.00
CA ALA A 8 13.90 1.15 1.92
C ALA A 8 13.45 1.14 0.45
N GLY A 9 12.34 0.46 0.16
CA GLY A 9 11.93 0.23 -1.22
C GLY A 9 10.79 -0.76 -1.36
N PHE A 10 10.26 -0.82 -2.58
CA PHE A 10 9.35 -1.86 -3.03
C PHE A 10 10.13 -2.96 -3.74
N TYR A 11 9.80 -4.21 -3.43
CA TYR A 11 10.49 -5.39 -3.91
C TYR A 11 9.51 -6.50 -4.29
N LEU A 12 9.96 -7.37 -5.17
CA LEU A 12 9.32 -8.65 -5.48
C LEU A 12 9.88 -9.75 -4.56
N SER A 13 9.29 -10.95 -4.65
CA SER A 13 9.69 -12.10 -3.83
C SER A 13 11.14 -12.56 -4.04
N ASP A 14 11.70 -12.28 -5.21
CA ASP A 14 13.08 -12.58 -5.59
C ASP A 14 14.11 -11.56 -5.05
N GLY A 15 13.65 -10.40 -4.55
CA GLY A 15 14.50 -9.28 -4.11
C GLY A 15 14.67 -8.17 -5.14
N SER A 16 14.15 -8.34 -6.36
CA SER A 16 14.19 -7.34 -7.42
C SER A 16 13.32 -6.14 -7.05
N LYS A 17 13.75 -4.94 -7.43
CA LYS A 17 12.98 -3.70 -7.17
C LYS A 17 11.68 -3.74 -7.96
N CYS A 18 10.56 -3.54 -7.27
CA CYS A 18 9.24 -3.43 -7.90
C CYS A 18 8.93 -1.95 -8.15
N GLU A 19 9.02 -1.51 -9.41
CA GLU A 19 8.64 -0.13 -9.77
C GLU A 19 7.13 0.02 -9.95
N PHE A 20 6.49 -1.02 -10.48
CA PHE A 20 5.05 -1.10 -10.68
C PHE A 20 4.57 -2.49 -10.30
N ALA A 21 3.59 -2.56 -9.42
CA ALA A 21 2.95 -3.81 -9.02
C ALA A 21 1.90 -4.21 -10.06
N ASP A 22 2.06 -5.40 -10.63
CA ASP A 22 1.15 -5.91 -11.65
C ASP A 22 -0.20 -6.25 -11.04
N SER A 23 -1.23 -5.63 -11.59
CA SER A 23 -2.60 -5.79 -11.10
C SER A 23 -3.55 -6.08 -12.26
N LYS A 24 -4.31 -7.17 -12.16
CA LYS A 24 -5.29 -7.57 -13.17
C LYS A 24 -6.62 -6.91 -12.85
N GLN A 25 -7.21 -6.22 -13.82
CA GLN A 25 -8.54 -5.66 -13.64
C GLN A 25 -9.60 -6.78 -13.57
N ILE A 26 -10.35 -6.84 -12.47
CA ILE A 26 -11.49 -7.78 -12.31
C ILE A 26 -12.81 -7.10 -12.69
N SER A 27 -12.93 -5.80 -12.43
CA SER A 27 -14.16 -5.04 -12.67
C SER A 27 -13.86 -3.59 -13.06
N SER A 28 -14.89 -2.79 -13.36
CA SER A 28 -14.76 -1.39 -13.79
C SER A 28 -13.99 -0.48 -12.82
N SER A 29 -13.93 -0.87 -11.54
CA SER A 29 -13.23 -0.16 -10.46
C SER A 29 -12.32 -1.02 -9.58
N LYS A 30 -12.15 -2.33 -9.86
CA LYS A 30 -11.43 -3.27 -8.99
C LYS A 30 -10.29 -3.97 -9.70
N TYR A 31 -9.16 -4.05 -9.00
CA TYR A 31 -7.93 -4.66 -9.49
C TYR A 31 -7.42 -5.69 -8.48
N GLU A 32 -6.88 -6.80 -8.99
CA GLU A 32 -6.29 -7.87 -8.20
C GLU A 32 -4.78 -7.88 -8.37
N LEU A 33 -4.06 -7.76 -7.26
CA LEU A 33 -2.61 -7.88 -7.25
C LEU A 33 -2.16 -9.29 -7.69
N GLN A 34 -1.30 -9.38 -8.70
CA GLN A 34 -0.94 -10.66 -9.33
C GLN A 34 0.27 -11.35 -8.69
N HIS A 35 1.03 -10.66 -7.85
CA HIS A 35 2.20 -11.18 -7.16
C HIS A 35 2.28 -10.65 -5.71
N ASP A 36 3.13 -11.23 -4.87
CA ASP A 36 3.39 -10.64 -3.56
C ASP A 36 4.17 -9.32 -3.74
N LEU A 37 3.74 -8.26 -3.05
CA LEU A 37 4.41 -6.97 -3.02
C LEU A 37 5.07 -6.78 -1.66
N TYR A 38 6.38 -6.62 -1.66
CA TYR A 38 7.17 -6.39 -0.45
C TYR A 38 7.51 -4.92 -0.34
N TYR A 39 7.26 -4.32 0.80
CA TYR A 39 7.69 -2.98 1.12
C TYR A 39 8.58 -3.00 2.35
N ARG A 40 9.77 -2.44 2.22
CA ARG A 40 10.66 -2.17 3.35
C ARG A 40 10.61 -0.69 3.68
N SER A 41 10.15 -0.39 4.88
CA SER A 41 10.15 0.96 5.43
C SER A 41 11.55 1.42 5.85
N LYS A 42 11.73 2.72 6.02
CA LYS A 42 12.97 3.34 6.49
C LYS A 42 13.37 2.88 7.88
N ASN A 43 12.41 2.56 8.74
CA ASN A 43 12.67 2.01 10.08
C ASN A 43 13.04 0.51 10.08
N GLY A 44 12.99 -0.15 8.90
CA GLY A 44 13.37 -1.55 8.73
C GLY A 44 12.24 -2.56 8.89
N ARG A 45 11.01 -2.13 9.20
CA ARG A 45 9.83 -3.02 9.15
C ARG A 45 9.54 -3.42 7.71
N VAL A 46 9.17 -4.68 7.53
CA VAL A 46 8.82 -5.25 6.22
C VAL A 46 7.33 -5.55 6.19
N PHE A 47 6.65 -4.97 5.21
CA PHE A 47 5.25 -5.17 4.92
C PHE A 47 5.13 -6.04 3.67
N VAL A 48 4.28 -7.05 3.70
CA VAL A 48 4.05 -7.94 2.57
C VAL A 48 2.57 -7.93 2.24
N VAL A 49 2.22 -7.36 1.10
CA VAL A 49 0.87 -7.49 0.54
C VAL A 49 0.86 -8.73 -0.34
N LYS A 50 -0.05 -9.65 -0.06
CA LYS A 50 -0.14 -10.95 -0.73
C LYS A 50 -0.86 -10.84 -2.06
N LYS A 51 -0.44 -11.69 -3.00
CA LYS A 51 -1.18 -11.96 -4.24
C LYS A 51 -2.66 -12.21 -3.93
N GLY A 52 -3.54 -11.70 -4.79
CA GLY A 52 -4.99 -11.82 -4.64
C GLY A 52 -5.62 -10.70 -3.80
N PHE A 53 -4.82 -9.76 -3.28
CA PHE A 53 -5.36 -8.55 -2.66
C PHE A 53 -6.12 -7.73 -3.71
N VAL A 54 -7.39 -7.47 -3.43
CA VAL A 54 -8.24 -6.65 -4.29
C VAL A 54 -8.18 -5.21 -3.79
N HIS A 55 -7.80 -4.31 -4.68
CA HIS A 55 -7.71 -2.88 -4.40
C HIS A 55 -8.49 -2.09 -5.44
N ASP A 56 -9.01 -0.93 -5.03
CA ASP A 56 -9.74 -0.03 -5.93
C ASP A 56 -8.77 0.89 -6.69
N GLY A 57 -7.48 0.88 -6.31
CA GLY A 57 -6.43 1.70 -6.91
C GLY A 57 -6.63 3.19 -6.62
N ALA A 58 -5.98 4.03 -7.42
CA ALA A 58 -6.21 5.47 -7.33
C ALA A 58 -7.61 5.80 -7.91
N SER A 59 -8.59 6.02 -7.03
CA SER A 59 -9.97 6.32 -7.45
C SER A 59 -10.03 7.50 -8.43
N LYS A 60 -10.96 7.41 -9.39
CA LYS A 60 -11.04 8.12 -10.70
C LYS A 60 -11.00 9.66 -10.68
N GLY A 61 -10.89 10.32 -9.53
CA GLY A 61 -11.05 11.77 -9.43
C GLY A 61 -9.77 12.61 -9.37
N PHE A 62 -8.66 12.07 -8.86
CA PHE A 62 -7.53 12.92 -8.46
C PHE A 62 -6.20 12.64 -9.19
N LEU A 63 -6.13 11.61 -10.04
CA LEU A 63 -4.85 10.98 -10.38
C LEU A 63 -4.84 10.15 -11.66
N LYS A 64 -3.70 10.15 -12.36
CA LYS A 64 -3.40 9.22 -13.47
C LYS A 64 -3.35 7.80 -12.89
N ARG A 65 -4.29 6.91 -13.26
CA ARG A 65 -4.58 5.58 -12.65
C ARG A 65 -3.35 4.75 -12.22
N PHE A 66 -2.24 4.86 -12.94
CA PHE A 66 -0.99 4.18 -12.64
C PHE A 66 0.19 5.15 -12.67
N GLY A 67 1.10 5.06 -11.70
CA GLY A 67 2.29 5.91 -11.61
C GLY A 67 3.21 5.49 -10.45
N LYS A 68 4.27 6.29 -10.18
CA LYS A 68 5.26 6.01 -9.11
C LYS A 68 4.66 5.78 -7.72
N TYR A 69 3.43 6.24 -7.49
CA TYR A 69 2.72 6.13 -6.21
C TYR A 69 1.78 4.91 -6.14
N THR A 70 1.60 4.13 -7.22
CA THR A 70 0.67 2.98 -7.27
C THR A 70 1.02 1.94 -6.20
N ASN A 71 2.29 1.59 -6.06
CA ASN A 71 2.72 0.60 -5.05
C ASN A 71 2.44 1.08 -3.63
N ALA A 72 2.64 2.38 -3.38
CA ALA A 72 2.30 3.02 -2.12
C ALA A 72 0.79 3.00 -1.86
N ALA A 73 -0.03 3.23 -2.89
CA ALA A 73 -1.49 3.20 -2.77
C ALA A 73 -1.98 1.77 -2.46
N ILE A 74 -1.44 0.74 -3.13
CA ILE A 74 -1.78 -0.66 -2.85
C ILE A 74 -1.43 -1.03 -1.40
N LEU A 75 -0.24 -0.61 -0.94
CA LEU A 75 0.18 -0.81 0.44
C LEU A 75 -0.75 -0.10 1.43
N HIS A 76 -1.12 1.15 1.15
CA HIS A 76 -2.06 1.92 1.98
C HIS A 76 -3.41 1.24 2.04
N ASP A 77 -4.01 0.88 0.90
CA ASP A 77 -5.29 0.16 0.83
C ASP A 77 -5.27 -1.14 1.66
N ALA A 78 -4.18 -1.91 1.58
CA ALA A 78 -4.03 -3.16 2.35
C ALA A 78 -3.92 -2.92 3.87
N LEU A 79 -3.16 -1.91 4.29
CA LEU A 79 -3.05 -1.52 5.69
C LEU A 79 -4.37 -0.95 6.21
N TYR A 80 -5.04 -0.14 5.40
CA TYR A 80 -6.31 0.47 5.72
C TYR A 80 -7.40 -0.57 5.92
N ALA A 81 -7.55 -1.49 4.97
CA ALA A 81 -8.56 -2.54 5.02
C ALA A 81 -8.30 -3.54 6.17
N SER A 82 -7.03 -3.81 6.50
CA SER A 82 -6.68 -4.76 7.54
C SER A 82 -6.75 -4.19 8.96
N GLU A 83 -6.72 -2.86 9.11
CA GLU A 83 -6.64 -2.16 10.40
C GLU A 83 -5.57 -2.75 11.35
N LEU A 84 -4.46 -3.25 10.80
CA LEU A 84 -3.35 -3.77 11.61
C LEU A 84 -2.52 -2.66 12.25
N LEU A 85 -2.50 -1.49 11.61
CA LEU A 85 -1.92 -0.26 12.14
C LEU A 85 -3.03 0.75 12.38
N SER A 86 -2.76 1.77 13.20
CA SER A 86 -3.67 2.90 13.30
C SER A 86 -3.80 3.61 11.96
N ARG A 87 -4.93 4.31 11.76
CA ARG A 87 -5.14 5.16 10.58
C ARG A 87 -3.96 6.10 10.34
N LYS A 88 -3.51 6.78 11.40
CA LYS A 88 -2.38 7.73 11.34
C LYS A 88 -1.09 7.05 10.89
N GLU A 89 -0.75 5.90 11.47
CA GLU A 89 0.45 5.16 11.05
C GLU A 89 0.36 4.69 9.60
N SER A 90 -0.82 4.28 9.15
CA SER A 90 -1.03 3.88 7.74
C SER A 90 -0.83 5.07 6.80
N ASP A 91 -1.36 6.25 7.15
CA ASP A 91 -1.19 7.48 6.37
C ASP A 91 0.27 7.95 6.35
N ASP A 92 0.97 7.88 7.48
CA ASP A 92 2.39 8.25 7.61
C ASP A 92 3.27 7.30 6.79
N LEU A 93 2.99 5.99 6.83
CA LEU A 93 3.71 5.00 6.01
C LEU A 93 3.45 5.21 4.51
N PHE A 94 2.25 5.63 4.14
CA PHE A 94 1.94 5.97 2.76
C PHE A 94 2.76 7.16 2.26
N LEU A 95 2.93 8.20 3.08
CA LEU A 95 3.79 9.34 2.77
C LEU A 95 5.25 8.90 2.59
N GLU A 96 5.75 8.06 3.49
CA GLU A 96 7.11 7.49 3.41
C GLU A 96 7.29 6.63 2.15
N ALA A 97 6.32 5.77 1.84
CA ALA A 97 6.36 4.91 0.66
C ALA A 97 6.39 5.72 -0.64
N MET A 98 5.62 6.82 -0.72
CA MET A 98 5.67 7.73 -1.86
C MET A 98 7.01 8.44 -1.98
N GLU A 99 7.62 8.85 -0.86
CA GLU A 99 8.95 9.43 -0.84
C GLU A 99 10.01 8.45 -1.36
N VAL A 100 9.96 7.19 -0.90
CA VAL A 100 10.88 6.13 -1.33
C VAL A 100 10.71 5.80 -2.82
N SER A 101 9.49 5.94 -3.34
CA SER A 101 9.19 5.80 -4.77
C SER A 101 9.49 7.07 -5.59
N ASP A 102 10.19 8.06 -5.04
CA ASP A 102 10.61 9.27 -5.75
C ASP A 102 9.42 10.08 -6.31
N VAL A 103 8.34 10.16 -5.54
CA VAL A 103 7.20 11.04 -5.80
C VAL A 103 7.52 12.44 -5.31
N HIS A 104 7.35 13.44 -6.20
CA HIS A 104 7.63 14.84 -5.89
C HIS A 104 6.92 15.33 -4.62
N TYR A 105 7.61 16.17 -3.83
CA TYR A 105 7.19 16.57 -2.48
C TYR A 105 5.77 17.15 -2.42
N LEU A 106 5.41 18.03 -3.37
CA LEU A 106 4.06 18.62 -3.42
C LEU A 106 3.00 17.53 -3.56
N ARG A 107 3.23 16.58 -4.46
CA ARG A 107 2.26 15.54 -4.79
C ARG A 107 2.04 14.57 -3.63
N ARG A 108 3.12 14.14 -2.95
CA ARG A 108 3.00 13.25 -1.79
C ARG A 108 2.24 13.90 -0.63
N TYR A 109 2.45 15.20 -0.37
CA TYR A 109 1.72 15.92 0.68
C TYR A 109 0.26 16.15 0.32
N THR A 110 -0.05 16.45 -0.96
CA THR A 110 -1.45 16.53 -1.42
C THR A 110 -2.21 15.23 -1.14
N TYR A 111 -1.62 14.06 -1.45
CA TYR A 111 -2.27 12.78 -1.17
C TYR A 111 -2.35 12.48 0.32
N TYR A 112 -1.31 12.80 1.09
CA TYR A 112 -1.34 12.67 2.54
C TYR A 112 -2.50 13.46 3.15
N TYR A 113 -2.65 14.74 2.84
CA TYR A 113 -3.75 15.55 3.37
C TYR A 113 -5.12 15.06 2.87
N ALA A 114 -5.22 14.59 1.63
CA ALA A 114 -6.45 14.02 1.11
C ALA A 114 -6.90 12.78 1.90
N VAL A 115 -6.01 11.81 2.17
CA VAL A 115 -6.37 10.62 2.96
C VAL A 115 -6.65 10.98 4.43
N ARG A 116 -5.97 11.99 4.99
CA ARG A 116 -6.23 12.48 6.35
C ARG A 116 -7.61 13.09 6.52
N MET A 117 -8.07 13.86 5.53
CA MET A 117 -9.38 14.52 5.55
C MET A 117 -10.52 13.55 5.22
N PHE A 118 -10.39 12.76 4.16
CA PHE A 118 -11.49 11.92 3.67
C PHE A 118 -11.49 10.49 4.20
N GLY A 119 -10.33 9.97 4.62
CA GLY A 119 -10.21 8.58 5.06
C GLY A 119 -11.08 8.25 6.28
N GLY A 120 -11.28 9.21 7.21
CA GLY A 120 -12.09 8.98 8.41
C GLY A 120 -13.51 8.45 8.14
N PHE A 121 -14.14 8.92 7.05
CA PHE A 121 -15.47 8.45 6.65
C PHE A 121 -15.47 7.02 6.13
N VAL A 122 -14.39 6.58 5.48
CA VAL A 122 -14.22 5.21 4.98
C VAL A 122 -13.90 4.27 6.13
N TRP A 123 -12.97 4.66 7.00
CA TRP A 123 -12.57 3.89 8.19
C TRP A 123 -13.75 3.60 9.11
N ALA A 124 -14.61 4.59 9.36
CA ALA A 124 -15.79 4.40 10.21
C ALA A 124 -16.81 3.40 9.66
N LYS A 125 -16.77 3.09 8.35
CA LYS A 125 -17.70 2.18 7.67
C LYS A 125 -17.18 0.75 7.56
N HIS A 126 -15.97 0.47 8.06
CA HIS A 126 -15.41 -0.87 7.96
C HIS A 126 -16.22 -1.91 8.75
N LYS A 127 -16.52 -3.02 8.09
CA LYS A 127 -17.20 -4.17 8.71
C LYS A 127 -16.15 -5.16 9.21
N ARG A 128 -16.37 -5.72 10.40
CA ARG A 128 -15.44 -6.68 11.05
C ARG A 128 -15.06 -7.88 10.17
N HIS A 129 -15.96 -8.35 9.30
CA HIS A 129 -15.67 -9.48 8.40
C HIS A 129 -14.70 -9.12 7.27
N GLU A 130 -14.83 -7.91 6.71
CA GLU A 130 -13.91 -7.40 5.68
C GLU A 130 -12.51 -7.22 6.26
N ILE A 131 -12.43 -6.65 7.47
CA ILE A 131 -11.15 -6.48 8.19
C ILE A 131 -10.45 -7.84 8.38
N ARG A 132 -11.18 -8.86 8.86
CA ARG A 132 -10.62 -10.22 9.03
C ARG A 132 -10.15 -10.83 7.71
N LYS A 133 -10.86 -10.58 6.62
CA LYS A 133 -10.47 -11.06 5.28
C LYS A 133 -9.20 -10.35 4.81
N ALA A 134 -9.12 -9.03 4.95
CA ALA A 134 -7.97 -8.22 4.55
C ALA A 134 -6.70 -8.58 5.33
N LYS A 135 -6.81 -8.87 6.63
CA LYS A 135 -5.68 -9.35 7.46
C LYS A 135 -4.96 -10.57 6.91
N ARG A 136 -5.63 -11.41 6.11
CA ARG A 136 -4.99 -12.57 5.46
C ARG A 136 -4.07 -12.19 4.31
N TYR A 137 -4.28 -11.00 3.73
CA TYR A 137 -3.52 -10.50 2.59
C TYR A 137 -2.37 -9.58 2.98
N ILE A 138 -2.15 -9.33 4.27
CA ILE A 138 -1.05 -8.49 4.72
C ILE A 138 -0.28 -9.14 5.87
N LEU A 139 1.05 -9.12 5.76
CA LEU A 139 1.94 -9.57 6.82
C LEU A 139 2.89 -8.42 7.18
N ILE A 140 2.97 -8.14 8.47
CA ILE A 140 3.92 -7.18 9.03
C ILE A 140 5.00 -7.97 9.75
N LYS A 141 6.25 -7.75 9.37
CA LYS A 141 7.42 -8.34 10.01
C LYS A 141 8.26 -7.23 10.60
N GLU A 142 8.45 -7.31 11.90
CA GLU A 142 9.27 -6.35 12.63
C GLU A 142 10.76 -6.69 12.45
N LYS A 143 11.59 -5.68 12.67
CA LYS A 143 13.04 -5.81 12.60
C LYS A 143 13.48 -6.77 13.73
N LYS A 144 14.12 -7.89 13.36
CA LYS A 144 15.02 -8.62 14.27
C LYS A 144 16.36 -7.89 14.30
#